data_AF-A0A5A5R6N5-F1
#
_entry.id   AF-A0A5A5R6N5-F1
#
_cell.length_a   1.000
_cell.length_b   1.000
_cell.length_c   1.000
_cell.angle_alpha   90.00
_cell.angle_beta   90.00
_cell.angle_gamma   90.00
#
_symmetry.space_group_name_H-M   'P 1'
#
loop_
_entity.id
_entity.type
_entity.pdbx_description
1 polymer ?
#
loop_
_entity_poly.entity_id
_entity_poly.type
_entity_poly.pdbx_seq_one_letter_code
_entity_poly.pdbx_strand_id
1 'polypeptide(L)'
;MNEPPNSAGDEIQLPRGERVDQLRHLIETLRIADEVANRGYLITSAEVADLMDINPGAVTSRGDHWPWRNWVISRVRREGNQILWQLEKVD
;
A
#
# COMPACT_ATOMS: atom_id res chain seq x y z
N MET A 1 0.23 46.95 -7.38
CA MET A 1 0.67 45.70 -8.03
C MET A 1 1.11 44.80 -6.88
N ASN A 2 0.27 43.86 -6.46
CA ASN A 2 0.60 42.94 -5.37
C ASN A 2 1.11 41.65 -6.01
N GLU A 3 2.40 41.36 -5.86
CA GLU A 3 2.94 40.03 -6.15
C GLU A 3 2.25 39.01 -5.23
N PRO A 4 1.78 37.86 -5.75
CA PRO A 4 1.33 36.80 -4.87
C PRO A 4 2.56 36.27 -4.10
N PRO A 5 2.41 35.91 -2.82
CA PRO A 5 3.48 35.23 -2.12
C PRO A 5 3.74 33.92 -2.84
N ASN A 6 5.01 33.69 -3.19
CA ASN A 6 5.51 32.43 -3.68
C ASN A 6 5.26 31.35 -2.62
N SER A 7 4.09 30.72 -2.65
CA SER A 7 3.80 29.47 -1.93
C SER A 7 4.50 28.31 -2.65
N ALA A 8 5.82 28.39 -2.78
CA ALA A 8 6.64 27.20 -2.81
C ALA A 8 6.55 26.65 -1.38
N GLY A 9 5.61 25.74 -1.17
CA GLY A 9 5.38 25.13 0.13
C GLY A 9 6.71 24.65 0.69
N ASP A 10 6.95 25.00 1.95
CA ASP A 10 7.89 24.31 2.82
C ASP A 10 7.54 22.82 2.82
N GLU A 11 8.00 22.09 1.81
CA GLU A 11 8.34 20.69 1.96
C GLU A 11 9.43 20.69 3.02
N ILE A 12 9.02 20.55 4.28
CA ILE A 12 9.93 20.32 5.41
C ILE A 12 10.79 19.13 4.98
N GLN A 13 11.99 19.42 4.47
CA GLN A 13 12.89 18.39 3.99
C GLN A 13 13.33 17.63 5.23
N LEU A 14 12.69 16.49 5.44
CA LEU A 14 12.98 15.61 6.55
C LEU A 14 14.51 15.39 6.63
N PRO A 15 15.07 15.39 7.85
CA PRO A 15 16.47 15.06 8.05
C PRO A 15 16.84 13.81 7.25
N ARG A 16 18.06 13.78 6.68
CA ARG A 16 18.49 12.68 5.81
C ARG A 16 18.30 11.30 6.47
N GLY A 17 18.50 11.19 7.78
CA GLY A 17 18.25 9.96 8.55
C GLY A 17 16.81 9.48 8.43
N GLU A 18 15.84 10.35 8.72
CA GLU A 18 14.40 10.04 8.64
C GLU A 18 13.98 9.63 7.23
N ARG A 19 14.51 10.29 6.19
CA ARG A 19 14.26 9.89 4.80
C ARG A 19 14.78 8.50 4.47
N VAL A 20 15.97 8.16 4.98
CA VAL A 20 16.55 6.82 4.77
C VAL A 20 15.73 5.76 5.50
N ASP A 21 15.23 6.05 6.69
CA ASP A 21 14.41 5.10 7.45
C ASP A 21 13.05 4.84 6.79
N GLN A 22 12.40 5.88 6.24
CA GLN A 22 11.19 5.73 5.43
C GLN A 22 11.43 4.84 4.20
N LEU A 23 12.56 5.01 3.51
CA LEU A 23 12.92 4.15 2.39
C LEU A 23 13.17 2.70 2.82
N ARG A 24 13.77 2.48 4.00
CA ARG A 24 13.94 1.13 4.55
C ARG A 24 12.60 0.46 4.83
N HIS A 25 11.68 1.18 5.48
CA HIS A 25 10.33 0.66 5.73
C HIS A 25 9.61 0.36 4.42
N LEU A 26 9.68 1.26 3.43
CA LEU A 26 9.10 1.03 2.11
C LEU A 26 9.65 -0.23 1.45
N ILE A 27 10.97 -0.42 1.42
CA ILE A 27 11.58 -1.61 0.83
C ILE A 27 11.14 -2.88 1.56
N GLU A 28 11.00 -2.82 2.89
CA GLU A 28 10.53 -3.96 3.66
C GLU A 28 9.07 -4.30 3.35
N THR A 29 8.18 -3.31 3.27
CA THR A 29 6.79 -3.51 2.82
C THR A 29 6.73 -4.16 1.43
N LEU A 30 7.57 -3.70 0.50
CA LEU A 30 7.62 -4.28 -0.85
C LEU A 30 8.12 -5.72 -0.86
N ARG A 31 9.06 -6.07 0.02
CA ARG A 31 9.54 -7.47 0.16
C ARG A 31 8.47 -8.38 0.74
N ILE A 32 7.73 -7.92 1.75
CA ILE A 32 6.61 -8.67 2.32
C ILE A 32 5.55 -8.92 1.24
N ALA A 33 5.17 -7.89 0.47
CA ALA A 33 4.24 -8.04 -0.63
C ALA A 33 4.75 -9.03 -1.70
N ASP A 34 6.04 -9.00 -2.03
CA ASP A 34 6.66 -9.93 -2.96
C ASP A 34 6.58 -11.38 -2.46
N GLU A 35 6.88 -11.61 -1.17
CA GLU A 35 6.82 -12.93 -0.56
C GLU A 35 5.38 -13.46 -0.51
N VAL A 36 4.42 -12.65 -0.07
CA VAL A 36 2.99 -12.99 -0.06
C VAL A 36 2.53 -13.42 -1.45
N ALA A 37 2.89 -12.66 -2.49
CA ALA A 37 2.53 -12.97 -3.87
C ALA A 37 3.21 -14.24 -4.39
N ASN A 38 4.53 -14.38 -4.20
CA ASN A 38 5.28 -15.54 -4.69
C ASN A 38 4.84 -16.86 -4.01
N ARG A 39 4.39 -16.79 -2.75
CA ARG A 39 3.90 -17.96 -2.01
C ARG A 39 2.41 -18.24 -2.24
N GLY A 40 1.69 -17.32 -2.86
CA GLY A 40 0.24 -17.42 -3.05
C GLY A 40 -0.54 -17.39 -1.73
N TYR A 41 -0.04 -16.65 -0.73
CA TYR A 41 -0.73 -16.54 0.55
C TYR A 41 -2.03 -15.73 0.40
N LEU A 42 -3.05 -16.15 1.14
CA LEU A 42 -4.27 -15.38 1.32
C LEU A 42 -4.12 -14.50 2.56
N ILE A 43 -4.39 -13.22 2.41
CA ILE A 43 -4.33 -12.23 3.49
C ILE A 43 -5.66 -11.51 3.65
N THR A 44 -5.95 -11.02 4.84
CA THR A 44 -7.18 -10.33 5.21
C THR A 44 -7.22 -8.89 4.69
N SER A 45 -8.41 -8.28 4.66
CA SER A 45 -8.54 -6.84 4.35
C SER A 45 -7.72 -5.94 5.28
N ALA A 46 -7.46 -6.35 6.52
CA ALA A 46 -6.64 -5.58 7.46
C ALA A 46 -5.16 -5.61 7.05
N GLU A 47 -4.63 -6.79 6.75
CA GLU A 47 -3.23 -6.96 6.32
C GLU A 47 -2.96 -6.29 4.96
N VAL A 48 -3.93 -6.32 4.03
CA VAL A 48 -3.84 -5.53 2.79
C VAL A 48 -3.78 -4.03 3.10
N ALA A 49 -4.59 -3.56 4.04
CA ALA A 49 -4.58 -2.16 4.47
C ALA A 49 -3.24 -1.76 5.10
N ASP A 50 -2.66 -2.62 5.94
CA ASP A 50 -1.35 -2.41 6.56
C ASP A 50 -0.23 -2.34 5.50
N LEU A 51 -0.27 -3.22 4.48
CA LEU A 51 0.69 -3.18 3.36
C LEU A 51 0.56 -1.90 2.52
N MET A 52 -0.66 -1.39 2.38
CA MET A 52 -0.97 -0.23 1.56
C MET A 52 -0.89 1.10 2.32
N ASP A 53 -0.74 1.06 3.65
CA ASP A 53 -0.87 2.21 4.55
C ASP A 53 -2.21 2.96 4.36
N ILE A 54 -3.32 2.21 4.37
CA ILE A 54 -4.69 2.75 4.25
C ILE A 54 -5.63 2.14 5.29
N ASN A 55 -6.82 2.73 5.45
CA ASN A 55 -7.86 2.14 6.29
C ASN A 55 -8.43 0.84 5.68
N PRO A 56 -8.72 -0.22 6.48
CA PRO A 56 -9.30 -1.47 5.97
C PRO A 56 -10.62 -1.31 5.19
N GLY A 57 -11.44 -0.31 5.54
CA GLY A 57 -12.68 0.00 4.81
C GLY A 57 -12.45 0.49 3.37
N ALA A 58 -11.26 1.02 3.05
CA ALA A 58 -10.90 1.42 1.70
C ALA A 58 -10.48 0.24 0.81
N VAL A 59 -10.13 -0.91 1.40
CA VAL A 59 -9.79 -2.13 0.65
C VAL A 59 -11.07 -2.73 0.07
N THR A 60 -12.13 -2.81 0.87
CA THR A 60 -13.39 -3.45 0.46
C THR A 60 -14.18 -2.64 -0.55
N SER A 61 -14.00 -1.32 -0.59
CA SER A 61 -14.67 -0.41 -1.53
C SER A 61 -14.02 -0.34 -2.92
N ARG A 62 -12.79 -0.84 -3.10
CA ARG A 62 -12.06 -0.81 -4.38
C ARG A 62 -12.54 -1.83 -5.41
N GLY A 63 -13.47 -2.71 -5.05
CA GLY A 63 -14.03 -3.74 -5.94
C GLY A 63 -13.47 -5.13 -5.66
N ASP A 64 -13.55 -6.01 -6.67
CA ASP A 64 -13.12 -7.41 -6.55
C ASP A 64 -11.66 -7.63 -6.96
N HIS A 65 -11.09 -6.79 -7.84
CA HIS A 65 -9.66 -6.82 -8.13
C HIS A 65 -9.16 -5.44 -8.57
N TRP A 66 -7.92 -5.08 -8.22
CA TRP A 66 -7.29 -3.82 -8.67
C TRP A 66 -5.76 -3.91 -8.71
N PRO A 67 -5.09 -3.11 -9.55
CA PRO A 67 -3.64 -2.99 -9.54
C PRO A 67 -3.16 -2.16 -8.34
N TRP A 68 -2.08 -2.60 -7.71
CA TRP A 68 -1.33 -1.88 -6.68
C TRP A 68 0.16 -2.09 -6.90
N ARG A 69 0.87 -1.02 -7.30
CA ARG A 69 2.29 -1.06 -7.65
C ARG A 69 2.58 -2.16 -8.68
N ASN A 70 3.36 -3.18 -8.30
CA ASN A 70 3.77 -4.29 -9.16
C ASN A 70 2.85 -5.51 -9.03
N TRP A 71 1.73 -5.39 -8.33
CA TRP A 71 0.82 -6.50 -8.03
C TRP A 71 -0.63 -6.19 -8.43
N VAL A 72 -1.39 -7.25 -8.67
CA VAL A 72 -2.85 -7.24 -8.68
C VAL A 72 -3.31 -7.81 -7.35
N ILE A 73 -4.22 -7.10 -6.68
CA ILE A 73 -4.91 -7.59 -5.49
C ILE A 73 -6.28 -8.09 -5.94
N SER A 74 -6.58 -9.35 -5.63
CA SER A 74 -7.82 -10.03 -6.04
C SER A 74 -8.55 -10.60 -4.84
N ARG A 75 -9.86 -10.35 -4.76
CA ARG A 75 -10.77 -10.93 -3.76
C ARG A 75 -10.95 -12.40 -4.08
N VAL A 76 -10.64 -13.27 -3.12
CA VAL A 76 -10.77 -14.72 -3.32
C VAL A 76 -12.07 -15.24 -2.72
N ARG A 77 -12.28 -15.00 -1.42
CA ARG A 77 -13.46 -15.50 -0.70
C ARG A 77 -13.71 -14.73 0.58
N ARG A 78 -14.89 -14.96 1.16
CA ARG A 78 -15.24 -14.46 2.49
C ARG A 78 -15.27 -15.62 3.47
N GLU A 79 -14.52 -15.50 4.56
CA GLU A 79 -14.51 -16.43 5.69
C GLU A 79 -15.10 -15.73 6.92
N GLY A 80 -16.38 -16.01 7.20
CA GLY A 80 -17.13 -15.32 8.25
C GLY A 80 -17.20 -13.81 8.01
N ASN A 81 -16.59 -13.02 8.89
CA ASN A 81 -16.53 -11.56 8.75
C ASN A 81 -15.29 -11.06 8.01
N GLN A 82 -14.36 -11.94 7.64
CA GLN A 82 -13.13 -11.58 6.96
C GLN A 82 -13.26 -11.82 5.45
N ILE A 83 -12.66 -10.94 4.67
CA ILE A 83 -12.49 -11.12 3.23
C ILE A 83 -11.01 -11.46 3.02
N LEU A 84 -10.77 -12.55 2.31
CA LEU A 84 -9.44 -13.01 1.93
C LEU A 84 -9.11 -12.51 0.53
N TRP A 85 -7.90 -11.99 0.41
CA TRP A 85 -7.32 -11.40 -0.77
C TRP A 85 -6.05 -12.13 -1.14
N GLN A 86 -5.75 -12.16 -2.43
CA GLN A 86 -4.51 -12.71 -2.96
C GLN A 86 -3.77 -11.61 -3.72
N LEU A 87 -2.45 -11.61 -3.61
CA LEU A 87 -1.56 -10.76 -4.39
C LEU A 87 -0.94 -11.59 -5.50
N GLU A 88 -0.90 -11.07 -6.71
CA GLU A 88 -0.25 -11.68 -7.87
C GLU A 88 0.63 -10.64 -8.56
N LYS A 89 1.82 -11.01 -9.03
CA LYS A 89 2.66 -10.07 -9.79
C LYS A 89 2.01 -9.71 -11.12
N VAL A 90 2.05 -8.43 -11.47
CA VAL A 90 1.73 -7.98 -12.83
C VAL A 90 2.92 -8.36 -13.72
N ASP A 91 2.66 -9.15 -14.78
CA ASP A 91 3.65 -9.47 -15.83
C ASP A 91 4.14 -8.22 -16.58
#